data_AF-A0AAJ0LTT8-F1
#
_entry.id   AF-A0AAJ0LTT8-F1
#
_cell.length_a   1.000
_cell.length_b   1.000
_cell.length_c   1.000
_cell.angle_alpha   90.00
_cell.angle_beta   90.00
_cell.angle_gamma   90.00
#
_symmetry.space_group_name_H-M   'P 1'
#
loop_
_entity.id
_entity.type
_entity.pdbx_description
1 polymer ?
#
loop_
_entity_poly.entity_id
_entity_poly.type
_entity_poly.pdbx_seq_one_letter_code
_entity_poly.pdbx_strand_id
1 'polypeptide(L)'
;MTTEVKLNGVRYAIGKLSAMQQFHVSRRIAPIIPPMIPVLMQFYAELEQVDVAREQARANAALAALAAGAEGAEGAEAPAAEVPAPARDRSRELLSLVDAIAPVLQPFADALAGLKDEDAEYVFGTCLSVVERWQAPGWAKVWNTAHKTAMFDDIGIDVMLPLVVRVVVANLGPFISGLLTSQASSPTAT
;
A
#
# COMPACT_ATOMS: atom_id res chain seq x y z
N MET A 1 1.54 15.79 12.03
CA MET A 1 1.95 14.46 12.52
C MET A 1 2.87 13.83 11.49
N THR A 2 4.06 13.42 11.94
CA THR A 2 5.05 12.69 11.14
C THR A 2 4.66 11.21 11.18
N THR A 3 4.50 10.57 10.02
CA THR A 3 4.11 9.15 9.96
C THR A 3 5.39 8.31 10.00
N GLU A 4 5.54 7.43 10.98
CA GLU A 4 6.67 6.50 11.05
C GLU A 4 6.36 5.16 10.40
N VAL A 5 7.32 4.60 9.67
CA VAL A 5 7.21 3.30 9.01
C VAL A 5 8.49 2.50 9.16
N LYS A 6 8.38 1.17 9.18
CA LYS A 6 9.53 0.26 9.23
C LYS A 6 9.62 -0.51 7.91
N LEU A 7 10.75 -0.41 7.23
CA LEU A 7 11.07 -1.13 6.00
C LEU A 7 12.42 -1.81 6.17
N ASN A 8 12.54 -3.09 5.81
CA ASN A 8 13.78 -3.86 5.91
C ASN A 8 14.48 -3.76 7.29
N GLY A 9 13.70 -3.70 8.37
CA GLY A 9 14.25 -3.56 9.74
C GLY A 9 14.61 -2.13 10.14
N VAL A 10 14.66 -1.18 9.21
CA VAL A 10 15.04 0.23 9.41
C VAL A 10 13.80 1.09 9.61
N ARG A 11 13.88 2.07 10.53
CA ARG A 11 12.81 3.03 10.78
C ARG A 11 12.97 4.28 9.90
N TYR A 12 11.86 4.71 9.33
CA TYR A 12 11.74 5.91 8.51
C TYR A 12 10.64 6.81 9.05
N ALA A 13 10.87 8.12 8.98
CA ALA A 13 9.91 9.16 9.32
C ALA A 13 9.50 9.89 8.04
N ILE A 14 8.19 10.01 7.82
CA ILE A 14 7.59 10.69 6.67
C ILE A 14 7.20 12.10 7.09
N GLY A 15 7.87 13.08 6.50
CA GLY A 15 7.59 14.50 6.68
C GLY A 15 6.42 15.01 5.86
N LYS A 16 6.21 16.32 5.94
CA LYS A 16 5.13 17.02 5.21
C LYS A 16 5.67 17.75 3.98
N LEU A 17 4.98 17.57 2.87
CA LEU A 17 5.17 18.37 1.66
C LEU A 17 4.50 19.74 1.85
N SER A 18 5.11 20.79 1.31
CA SER A 18 4.47 22.11 1.21
C SER A 18 3.26 22.06 0.26
N ALA A 19 2.35 23.03 0.38
CA ALA A 19 1.16 23.07 -0.48
C ALA A 19 1.51 23.09 -1.98
N MET A 20 2.55 23.83 -2.37
CA MET A 20 3.03 23.87 -3.75
C MET A 20 3.63 22.53 -4.20
N GLN A 21 4.39 21.85 -3.32
CA GLN A 21 4.90 20.51 -3.61
C GLN A 21 3.77 19.50 -3.77
N GLN A 22 2.76 19.54 -2.90
CA GLN A 22 1.57 18.69 -3.02
C GLN A 22 0.86 18.93 -4.37
N PHE A 23 0.63 20.19 -4.75
CA PHE A 23 0.02 20.53 -6.04
C PHE A 23 0.85 20.05 -7.25
N HIS A 24 2.17 20.20 -7.20
CA HIS A 24 3.05 19.77 -8.28
C HIS A 24 3.18 18.25 -8.40
N VAL A 25 3.21 17.54 -7.27
CA VAL A 25 3.20 16.08 -7.25
C VAL A 25 1.84 15.58 -7.72
N SER A 26 0.73 16.15 -7.23
CA SER A 26 -0.63 15.73 -7.61
C SER A 26 -0.88 15.87 -9.10
N ARG A 27 -0.51 16.99 -9.72
CA ARG A 27 -0.65 17.23 -11.16
C ARG A 27 0.14 16.23 -12.01
N ARG A 28 1.30 15.76 -11.52
CA ARG A 28 2.18 14.81 -12.24
C ARG A 28 1.71 13.38 -12.14
N ILE A 29 1.14 12.98 -11.00
CA ILE A 29 0.57 11.65 -10.83
C ILE A 29 -0.87 11.58 -11.35
N ALA A 30 -1.55 12.72 -11.56
CA ALA A 30 -2.94 12.77 -12.01
C ALA A 30 -3.24 11.93 -13.26
N PRO A 31 -2.38 11.87 -14.31
CA PRO A 31 -2.62 11.01 -15.47
C PRO A 31 -2.71 9.51 -15.12
N ILE A 32 -2.07 9.09 -14.02
CA ILE A 32 -2.06 7.70 -13.55
C ILE A 32 -3.31 7.39 -12.71
N ILE A 33 -4.02 8.40 -12.18
CA ILE A 33 -5.17 8.18 -11.28
C ILE A 33 -6.37 7.52 -11.99
N PRO A 34 -6.86 8.00 -13.16
CA PRO A 34 -8.00 7.37 -13.83
C PRO A 34 -7.82 5.89 -14.15
N PRO A 35 -6.69 5.43 -14.75
CA PRO A 35 -6.47 4.00 -14.99
C PRO A 35 -6.33 3.19 -13.69
N MET A 36 -6.00 3.82 -12.56
CA MET A 36 -5.94 3.18 -11.24
C MET A 36 -7.29 3.02 -10.54
N ILE A 37 -8.35 3.72 -10.96
CA ILE A 37 -9.68 3.60 -10.34
C ILE A 37 -10.19 2.15 -10.30
N PRO A 38 -10.22 1.38 -11.40
CA PRO A 38 -10.72 0.01 -11.36
C PRO A 38 -9.87 -0.89 -10.46
N VAL A 39 -8.54 -0.72 -10.48
CA VAL A 39 -7.60 -1.43 -9.60
C VAL A 39 -7.92 -1.13 -8.14
N LEU A 40 -8.05 0.16 -7.79
CA LEU A 40 -8.34 0.60 -6.44
C LEU A 40 -9.70 0.07 -5.98
N MET A 41 -10.75 0.16 -6.81
CA MET A 41 -12.08 -0.35 -6.47
C MET A 41 -12.09 -1.86 -6.26
N GLN A 42 -11.37 -2.62 -7.11
CA GLN A 42 -11.26 -4.07 -6.93
C GLN A 42 -10.47 -4.42 -5.67
N PHE A 43 -9.38 -3.73 -5.38
CA PHE A 43 -8.65 -3.87 -4.12
C PHE A 43 -9.54 -3.56 -2.90
N TYR A 44 -10.34 -2.49 -2.93
CA TYR A 44 -11.27 -2.17 -1.84
C TYR A 44 -12.36 -3.24 -1.69
N ALA A 45 -12.95 -3.72 -2.78
CA ALA A 45 -13.95 -4.79 -2.74
C ALA A 45 -13.36 -6.11 -2.22
N GLU A 46 -12.14 -6.46 -2.61
CA GLU A 46 -11.44 -7.64 -2.09
C GLU A 46 -11.11 -7.49 -0.60
N LEU A 47 -10.68 -6.32 -0.15
CA LEU A 47 -10.45 -6.05 1.28
C LEU A 47 -11.75 -6.17 2.09
N GLU A 48 -12.87 -5.61 1.60
CA GLU A 48 -14.19 -5.77 2.22
C GLU A 48 -14.61 -7.24 2.26
N GLN A 49 -14.40 -8.00 1.18
CA GLN A 49 -14.70 -9.44 1.16
C GLN A 49 -13.84 -10.24 2.14
N VAL A 50 -12.56 -9.90 2.30
CA VAL A 50 -11.67 -10.54 3.28
C VAL A 50 -12.15 -10.26 4.71
N ASP A 51 -12.58 -9.05 4.99
CA ASP A 51 -13.09 -8.68 6.31
C ASP A 51 -14.45 -9.35 6.60
N VAL A 52 -15.35 -9.39 5.61
CA VAL A 52 -16.62 -10.14 5.67
C VAL A 52 -16.37 -11.64 5.86
N ALA A 53 -15.40 -12.23 5.14
CA ALA A 53 -15.05 -13.64 5.28
C ALA A 53 -14.49 -13.95 6.68
N ARG A 54 -13.68 -13.05 7.26
CA ARG A 54 -13.19 -13.18 8.64
C ARG A 54 -14.31 -13.05 9.66
N GLU A 55 -15.24 -12.11 9.47
CA GLU A 55 -16.41 -11.98 10.35
C GLU A 55 -17.32 -13.21 10.27
N GLN A 56 -17.58 -13.71 9.05
CA GLN A 56 -18.35 -14.91 8.85
C GLN A 56 -17.68 -16.15 9.46
N ALA A 57 -16.35 -16.27 9.34
CA ALA A 57 -15.59 -17.35 9.98
C ALA A 57 -15.71 -17.28 11.52
N ARG A 58 -15.64 -16.08 12.11
CA ARG A 58 -15.87 -15.87 13.55
C ARG A 58 -17.31 -16.23 13.95
N ALA A 59 -18.30 -15.84 13.16
CA ALA A 59 -19.71 -16.15 13.41
C ALA A 59 -19.99 -17.65 13.35
N ASN A 60 -19.44 -18.34 12.34
CA ASN A 60 -19.55 -19.79 12.20
C ASN A 60 -18.85 -20.53 13.36
N ALA A 61 -17.67 -20.05 13.79
CA ALA A 61 -16.97 -20.60 14.94
C ALA A 61 -17.74 -20.39 16.25
N ALA A 62 -18.35 -19.21 16.44
CA ALA A 62 -19.22 -18.93 17.59
C ALA A 62 -20.47 -19.82 17.60
N LEU A 63 -21.09 -20.02 16.43
CA LEU A 63 -22.23 -20.93 16.27
C LEU A 63 -21.84 -22.39 16.56
N ALA A 64 -20.67 -22.83 16.08
CA ALA A 64 -20.14 -24.16 16.37
C ALA A 64 -19.85 -24.36 17.86
N ALA A 65 -19.31 -23.34 18.54
CA ALA A 65 -19.08 -23.38 19.99
C ALA A 65 -20.39 -23.44 20.78
N LEU A 66 -21.45 -22.75 20.34
CA LEU A 66 -22.79 -22.85 20.93
C LEU A 66 -23.41 -24.23 20.69
N ALA A 67 -23.22 -24.81 19.50
CA ALA A 67 -23.68 -26.16 19.17
C ALA A 67 -22.94 -27.26 19.95
N ALA A 68 -21.64 -27.08 20.21
CA ALA A 68 -20.85 -27.94 21.08
C ALA A 68 -21.15 -27.75 22.58
N GLY A 69 -21.91 -26.71 22.94
CA GLY A 69 -22.32 -26.37 24.31
C GLY A 69 -23.37 -27.29 24.94
N ALA A 70 -23.63 -28.46 24.35
CA ALA A 70 -24.48 -29.49 24.95
C ALA A 70 -23.94 -30.89 24.67
N GLU A 71 -22.65 -31.15 24.91
CA GLU A 71 -22.19 -32.51 25.24
C GLU A 71 -20.77 -32.51 25.83
N GLY A 72 -20.68 -33.04 27.06
CA GLY A 72 -19.56 -33.82 27.60
C GLY A 72 -18.13 -33.32 27.43
N ALA A 73 -17.55 -32.82 28.51
CA ALA A 73 -16.10 -32.85 28.72
C ALA A 73 -15.60 -34.31 28.69
N GLU A 74 -14.72 -34.63 27.74
CA GLU A 74 -13.51 -35.47 27.92
C GLU A 74 -12.81 -35.69 26.56
N GLY A 75 -11.53 -35.31 26.46
CA GLY A 75 -10.62 -35.78 25.41
C GLY A 75 -10.52 -34.96 24.12
N ALA A 76 -10.16 -33.68 24.20
CA ALA A 76 -9.70 -32.93 23.03
C ALA A 76 -8.16 -32.89 23.02
N GLU A 77 -7.57 -33.78 22.21
CA GLU A 77 -6.18 -33.67 21.79
C GLU A 77 -6.00 -32.29 21.12
N ALA A 78 -5.05 -31.51 21.64
CA ALA A 78 -4.78 -30.16 21.14
C ALA A 78 -4.48 -30.22 19.64
N PRO A 79 -5.15 -29.42 18.78
CA PRO A 79 -4.74 -29.35 17.39
C PRO A 79 -3.31 -28.81 17.37
N ALA A 80 -2.42 -29.63 16.81
CA ALA A 80 -1.04 -29.29 16.57
C ALA A 80 -0.99 -27.92 15.89
N ALA A 81 -0.18 -27.03 16.46
CA ALA A 81 0.11 -25.72 15.89
C ALA A 81 0.37 -25.87 14.39
N GLU A 82 -0.42 -25.16 13.58
CA GLU A 82 -0.22 -25.04 12.14
C GLU A 82 1.24 -24.67 11.88
N VAL A 83 1.99 -25.64 11.38
CA VAL A 83 3.33 -25.40 10.85
C VAL A 83 3.16 -24.43 9.69
N PRO A 84 3.75 -23.22 9.72
CA PRO A 84 3.58 -22.29 8.62
C PRO A 84 4.12 -22.93 7.34
N ALA A 85 3.29 -22.94 6.30
CA ALA A 85 3.57 -23.60 5.03
C ALA A 85 4.97 -23.22 4.49
N PRO A 86 5.69 -24.17 3.85
CA PRO A 86 7.04 -23.93 3.35
C PRO A 86 7.03 -22.78 2.33
N ALA A 87 8.09 -21.97 2.30
CA ALA A 87 8.20 -20.74 1.50
C ALA A 87 7.80 -20.87 0.01
N ARG A 88 7.85 -22.08 -0.57
CA ARG A 88 7.36 -22.39 -1.93
C ARG A 88 5.85 -22.16 -2.11
N ASP A 89 5.06 -22.38 -1.06
CA ASP A 89 3.61 -22.24 -1.09
C ASP A 89 3.20 -20.76 -1.14
N ARG A 90 3.85 -19.93 -0.31
CA ARG A 90 3.65 -18.46 -0.31
C ARG A 90 4.05 -17.81 -1.64
N SER A 91 5.11 -18.28 -2.28
CA SER A 91 5.49 -17.81 -3.63
C SER A 91 4.45 -18.19 -4.68
N ARG A 92 3.81 -19.36 -4.55
CA ARG A 92 2.74 -19.81 -5.45
C ARG A 92 1.46 -19.02 -5.23
N GLU A 93 1.09 -18.78 -3.99
CA GLU A 93 -0.03 -17.88 -3.63
C GLU A 93 0.20 -16.49 -4.20
N LEU A 94 1.37 -15.89 -3.96
CA LEU A 94 1.72 -14.58 -4.51
C LEU A 94 1.64 -14.55 -6.04
N LEU A 95 2.16 -15.56 -6.73
CA LEU A 95 2.09 -15.65 -8.19
C LEU A 95 0.63 -15.78 -8.68
N SER A 96 -0.19 -16.60 -8.02
CA SER A 96 -1.60 -16.75 -8.36
C SER A 96 -2.40 -15.47 -8.12
N LEU A 97 -2.04 -14.71 -7.08
CA LEU A 97 -2.63 -13.41 -6.78
C LEU A 97 -2.25 -12.38 -7.85
N VAL A 98 -0.97 -12.38 -8.27
CA VAL A 98 -0.47 -11.54 -9.36
C VAL A 98 -1.17 -11.87 -10.69
N ASP A 99 -1.34 -13.15 -11.02
CA ASP A 99 -2.05 -13.57 -12.24
C ASP A 99 -3.53 -13.15 -12.23
N ALA A 100 -4.18 -13.23 -11.07
CA ALA A 100 -5.57 -12.79 -10.91
C ALA A 100 -5.74 -11.27 -11.10
N ILE A 101 -4.77 -10.47 -10.66
CA ILE A 101 -4.81 -9.00 -10.78
C ILE A 101 -4.11 -8.47 -12.04
N ALA A 102 -3.36 -9.29 -12.78
CA ALA A 102 -2.59 -8.86 -13.95
C ALA A 102 -3.42 -8.13 -15.03
N PRO A 103 -4.63 -8.58 -15.41
CA PRO A 103 -5.46 -7.86 -16.39
C PRO A 103 -5.91 -6.49 -15.87
N VAL A 104 -6.08 -6.36 -14.55
CA VAL A 104 -6.46 -5.13 -13.87
C VAL A 104 -5.26 -4.18 -13.75
N LEU A 105 -4.04 -4.70 -13.68
CA LEU A 105 -2.80 -3.92 -13.62
C LEU A 105 -2.32 -3.38 -14.97
N GLN A 106 -2.81 -3.87 -16.11
CA GLN A 106 -2.34 -3.41 -17.43
C GLN A 106 -2.50 -1.89 -17.64
N PRO A 107 -3.67 -1.27 -17.38
CA PRO A 107 -3.82 0.19 -17.50
C PRO A 107 -2.88 0.96 -16.58
N PHE A 108 -2.53 0.39 -15.43
CA PHE A 108 -1.53 0.95 -14.54
C PHE A 108 -0.11 0.85 -15.11
N ALA A 109 0.25 -0.31 -15.66
CA ALA A 109 1.53 -0.50 -16.34
C ALA A 109 1.68 0.45 -17.52
N ASP A 110 0.63 0.64 -18.32
CA ASP A 110 0.62 1.58 -19.44
C ASP A 110 0.72 3.04 -18.95
N ALA A 111 0.06 3.38 -17.85
CA ALA A 111 0.15 4.71 -17.25
C ALA A 111 1.54 5.00 -16.65
N LEU A 112 2.17 4.00 -16.05
CA LEU A 112 3.57 4.08 -15.60
C LEU A 112 4.53 4.21 -16.78
N ALA A 113 4.30 3.47 -17.87
CA ALA A 113 5.11 3.55 -19.09
C ALA A 113 4.95 4.91 -19.80
N GLY A 114 3.77 5.52 -19.69
CA GLY A 114 3.50 6.87 -20.22
C GLY A 114 3.99 8.02 -19.32
N LEU A 115 4.50 7.72 -18.12
CA LEU A 115 5.04 8.75 -17.23
C LEU A 115 6.38 9.22 -17.77
N LYS A 116 6.51 10.53 -17.99
CA LYS A 116 7.78 11.10 -18.44
C LYS A 116 8.84 10.98 -17.35
N ASP A 117 10.09 10.77 -17.77
CA ASP A 117 11.25 10.72 -16.86
C ASP A 117 11.33 11.98 -15.98
N GLU A 118 11.08 13.16 -16.54
CA GLU A 118 11.08 14.43 -15.79
C GLU A 118 10.06 14.46 -14.64
N ASP A 119 8.90 13.84 -14.85
CA ASP A 119 7.83 13.80 -13.86
C ASP A 119 8.11 12.72 -12.81
N ALA A 120 8.61 11.56 -13.23
CA ALA A 120 9.06 10.50 -12.34
C ALA A 120 10.19 11.00 -11.40
N GLU A 121 11.25 11.60 -11.96
CA GLU A 121 12.36 12.17 -11.19
C GLU A 121 11.87 13.23 -10.21
N TYR A 122 10.98 14.12 -10.65
CA TYR A 122 10.43 15.16 -9.79
C TYR A 122 9.65 14.57 -8.61
N VAL A 123 8.79 13.58 -8.86
CA VAL A 123 7.98 12.90 -7.83
C VAL A 123 8.88 12.18 -6.84
N PHE A 124 9.87 11.41 -7.31
CA PHE A 124 10.83 10.72 -6.46
C PHE A 124 11.62 11.70 -5.60
N GLY A 125 12.26 12.70 -6.21
CA GLY A 125 13.09 13.66 -5.49
C GLY A 125 12.30 14.47 -4.46
N THR A 126 11.10 14.92 -4.83
CA THR A 126 10.23 15.69 -3.92
C THR A 126 9.77 14.83 -2.75
N CYS A 127 9.30 13.61 -3.01
CA CYS A 127 8.81 12.73 -1.97
C CYS A 127 9.93 12.27 -1.02
N LEU A 128 11.08 11.86 -1.56
CA LEU A 128 12.18 11.37 -0.75
C LEU A 128 12.88 12.49 0.04
N SER A 129 12.81 13.75 -0.39
CA SER A 129 13.37 14.91 0.35
C SER A 129 12.73 15.13 1.73
N VAL A 130 11.50 14.66 1.93
CA VAL A 130 10.79 14.74 3.22
C VAL A 130 10.92 13.47 4.05
N VAL A 131 11.68 12.48 3.59
CA VAL A 131 11.89 11.22 4.32
C VAL A 131 13.20 11.26 5.09
N GLU A 132 13.13 10.81 6.34
CA GLU A 132 14.27 10.65 7.22
C GLU A 132 14.41 9.20 7.66
N ARG A 133 15.65 8.73 7.79
CA ARG A 133 16.04 7.42 8.30
C ARG A 133 16.58 7.55 9.70
N TRP A 134 16.17 6.66 10.60
CA TRP A 134 16.77 6.55 11.93
C TRP A 134 18.17 5.93 11.83
N GLN A 135 19.17 6.63 12.36
CA GLN A 135 20.56 6.17 12.38
C GLN A 135 21.19 6.07 13.77
N ALA A 136 20.46 6.45 14.84
CA ALA A 136 20.92 6.48 16.23
C ALA A 136 22.19 7.34 16.47
N PRO A 137 22.15 8.38 17.33
CA PRO A 137 21.00 8.84 18.11
C PRO A 137 20.08 9.80 17.32
N GLY A 138 20.23 9.90 15.99
CA GLY A 138 19.53 10.91 15.19
C GLY A 138 18.79 10.39 13.95
N TRP A 139 18.03 11.31 13.36
CA TRP A 139 17.39 11.16 12.05
C TRP A 139 18.27 11.81 10.98
N ALA A 140 18.38 11.15 9.83
CA ALA A 140 19.15 11.64 8.69
C ALA A 140 18.30 11.63 7.42
N LYS A 141 18.46 12.64 6.56
CA LYS A 141 17.73 12.70 5.29
C LYS A 141 18.10 11.52 4.41
N VAL A 142 17.08 10.89 3.83
CA VAL A 142 17.27 9.77 2.89
C VAL A 142 17.74 10.27 1.53
N TRP A 143 17.39 11.51 1.16
CA TRP A 143 17.62 12.05 -0.17
C TRP A 143 18.52 13.26 -0.17
N ASN A 144 19.47 13.28 -1.11
CA ASN A 144 20.23 14.47 -1.44
C ASN A 144 19.59 15.17 -2.65
N THR A 145 18.97 16.33 -2.41
CA THR A 145 18.30 17.11 -3.47
C THR A 145 19.28 17.68 -4.50
N ALA A 146 20.53 17.98 -4.13
CA ALA A 146 21.52 18.56 -5.04
C ALA A 146 22.05 17.52 -6.05
N HIS A 147 22.31 16.29 -5.58
CA HIS A 147 22.82 15.20 -6.41
C HIS A 147 21.73 14.27 -6.95
N LYS A 148 20.46 14.50 -6.59
CA LYS A 148 19.31 13.66 -6.96
C LYS A 148 19.56 12.16 -6.71
N THR A 149 20.09 11.82 -5.54
CA THR A 149 20.42 10.43 -5.17
C THR A 149 20.13 10.14 -3.70
N ALA A 150 20.02 8.87 -3.34
CA ALA A 150 19.96 8.44 -1.95
C ALA A 150 21.27 8.75 -1.23
N MET A 151 21.16 9.13 0.05
CA MET A 151 22.31 9.32 0.93
C MET A 151 22.91 8.00 1.44
N PHE A 152 22.24 6.88 1.18
CA PHE A 152 22.56 5.58 1.73
C PHE A 152 22.63 4.56 0.61
N ASP A 153 23.73 3.81 0.55
CA ASP A 153 23.98 2.82 -0.51
C ASP A 153 23.04 1.60 -0.44
N ASP A 154 22.49 1.31 0.74
CA ASP A 154 21.52 0.23 0.96
C ASP A 154 20.09 0.60 0.54
N ILE A 155 19.84 1.84 0.09
CA ILE A 155 18.52 2.27 -0.38
C ILE A 155 18.43 2.08 -1.89
N GLY A 156 17.89 0.92 -2.28
CA GLY A 156 17.51 0.62 -3.66
C GLY A 156 16.07 1.02 -3.99
N ILE A 157 15.65 0.72 -5.22
CA ILE A 157 14.29 0.97 -5.71
C ILE A 157 13.22 0.26 -4.88
N ASP A 158 13.57 -0.89 -4.29
CA ASP A 158 12.75 -1.70 -3.40
C ASP A 158 12.38 -0.97 -2.10
N VAL A 159 13.20 -0.01 -1.66
CA VAL A 159 12.92 0.84 -0.50
C VAL A 159 12.38 2.21 -0.94
N MET A 160 12.93 2.79 -2.01
CA MET A 160 12.52 4.11 -2.51
C MET A 160 11.04 4.13 -2.91
N LEU A 161 10.61 3.19 -3.74
CA LEU A 161 9.25 3.20 -4.28
C LEU A 161 8.19 3.07 -3.15
N PRO A 162 8.31 2.15 -2.18
CA PRO A 162 7.37 2.09 -1.07
C PRO A 162 7.39 3.32 -0.15
N LEU A 163 8.52 4.04 -0.05
CA LEU A 163 8.58 5.32 0.66
C LEU A 163 7.83 6.41 -0.11
N VAL A 164 8.06 6.52 -1.42
CA VAL A 164 7.35 7.49 -2.29
C VAL A 164 5.84 7.28 -2.21
N VAL A 165 5.36 6.04 -2.34
CA VAL A 165 3.93 5.72 -2.22
C VAL A 165 3.36 6.17 -0.87
N ARG A 166 4.07 5.90 0.24
CA ARG A 166 3.63 6.32 1.57
C ARG A 166 3.63 7.84 1.75
N VAL A 167 4.60 8.55 1.18
CA VAL A 167 4.63 10.02 1.18
C VAL A 167 3.41 10.56 0.43
N VAL A 168 3.12 10.02 -0.76
CA VAL A 168 1.94 10.37 -1.56
C VAL A 168 0.67 10.14 -0.75
N VAL A 169 0.46 8.96 -0.17
CA VAL A 169 -0.75 8.68 0.63
C VAL A 169 -0.87 9.62 1.84
N ALA A 170 0.23 9.84 2.57
CA ALA A 170 0.23 10.65 3.79
C ALA A 170 0.09 12.17 3.57
N ASN A 171 0.40 12.65 2.35
CA ASN A 171 0.36 14.08 2.01
C ASN A 171 -0.75 14.44 1.02
N LEU A 172 -1.21 13.50 0.19
CA LEU A 172 -2.19 13.74 -0.86
C LEU A 172 -3.50 12.95 -0.65
N GLY A 173 -3.58 12.09 0.37
CA GLY A 173 -4.76 11.28 0.67
C GLY A 173 -6.08 12.07 0.62
N PRO A 174 -6.24 13.19 1.38
CA PRO A 174 -7.46 13.98 1.35
C PRO A 174 -7.81 14.55 -0.04
N PHE A 175 -6.81 14.96 -0.81
CA PHE A 175 -6.99 15.48 -2.17
C PHE A 175 -7.45 14.38 -3.13
N ILE A 176 -6.80 13.21 -3.10
CA ILE A 176 -7.13 12.06 -3.95
C ILE A 176 -8.53 11.53 -3.60
N SER A 177 -8.86 11.38 -2.32
CA SER A 177 -10.21 11.00 -1.88
C SER A 177 -11.27 11.99 -2.35
N GLY A 178 -10.95 13.29 -2.32
CA GLY A 178 -11.81 14.34 -2.88
C GLY A 178 -12.07 14.15 -4.38
N LEU A 179 -11.02 13.96 -5.17
CA LEU A 179 -11.14 13.71 -6.61
C LEU A 179 -11.98 12.45 -6.92
N LEU A 180 -11.73 11.34 -6.22
CA LEU A 180 -12.46 10.09 -6.44
C LEU A 180 -13.94 10.23 -6.09
N THR A 181 -14.26 10.94 -5.00
CA THR A 181 -15.64 11.20 -4.59
C THR A 181 -16.35 12.11 -5.60
N SER A 182 -15.68 13.15 -6.11
CA SER A 182 -16.25 14.04 -7.13
C SER A 182 -16.51 13.32 -8.45
N GLN A 183 -15.61 12.43 -8.89
CA GLN A 183 -15.80 11.64 -10.10
C GLN A 183 -16.97 10.64 -9.95
N ALA A 184 -17.09 9.98 -8.79
CA ALA A 184 -18.17 9.06 -8.49
C ALA A 184 -19.56 9.74 -8.40
N SER A 185 -19.58 11.04 -8.11
CA SER A 185 -20.82 11.83 -7.97
C SER A 185 -21.34 12.43 -9.28
N SER A 186 -20.70 12.15 -10.42
CA SER A 186 -21.15 12.63 -11.72
C SER A 186 -22.32 11.76 -12.22
N PRO A 187 -23.55 12.29 -12.38
CA PRO A 187 -24.61 11.52 -12.97
C PRO A 187 -24.25 11.25 -14.43
N THR A 188 -24.40 9.99 -14.86
CA THR A 188 -24.34 9.56 -16.26
C THR A 188 -25.08 10.57 -17.12
N ALA A 189 -24.33 11.37 -17.90
CA ALA A 189 -24.91 12.20 -18.93
C ALA A 189 -25.49 11.25 -19.99
N THR A 190 -26.82 11.12 -19.98
CA THR A 190 -27.62 10.51 -21.04
C THR A 190 -27.77 11.51 -22.18
#